data_AF-A0AAV0HUJ9-F1
#
_entry.id   AF-A0AAV0HUJ9-F1
#
_cell.length_a   1.000
_cell.length_b   1.000
_cell.length_c   1.000
_cell.angle_alpha   90.00
_cell.angle_beta   90.00
_cell.angle_gamma   90.00
#
_symmetry.space_group_name_H-M   'P 1'
#
loop_
_entity.id
_entity.type
_entity.pdbx_description
1 polymer ?
#
loop_
_entity_poly.entity_id
_entity_poly.type
_entity_poly.pdbx_seq_one_letter_code
_entity_poly.pdbx_strand_id
1 'polypeptide(L)'
;MGEDGIAVAAEKISELVRGVATAVGEVNSEAAVEKMGRLRSVGPEVQKFGVAGSHKLGFYQIDFGLGKPVKMETTSLDKTRGISVAESGDGSGGIEVGVVLVGHEMEAFESFFVQALKDVGGGHRCSRL
;
A
#
# COMPACT_ATOMS: atom_id res chain seq x y z
N MET A 1 -7.19 17.86 -0.16
CA MET A 1 -7.44 16.80 0.84
C MET A 1 -8.04 17.47 2.07
N GLY A 2 -9.03 16.85 2.74
CA GLY A 2 -9.40 17.35 4.08
C GLY A 2 -8.18 17.25 5.00
N GLU A 3 -8.03 18.19 5.93
CA GLU A 3 -6.82 18.34 6.78
C GLU A 3 -6.45 17.04 7.51
N ASP A 4 -7.43 16.19 7.86
CA ASP A 4 -7.22 14.93 8.59
C ASP A 4 -7.32 13.66 7.73
N GLY A 5 -7.38 13.77 6.40
CA GLY A 5 -7.67 12.64 5.52
C GLY A 5 -6.71 11.45 5.66
N ILE A 6 -5.41 11.73 5.85
CA ILE A 6 -4.37 10.69 6.03
C ILE A 6 -4.55 9.98 7.37
N ALA A 7 -4.76 10.73 8.46
CA ALA A 7 -4.89 10.18 9.80
C ALA A 7 -6.12 9.26 9.91
N VAL A 8 -7.27 9.71 9.40
CA VAL A 8 -8.51 8.93 9.37
C VAL A 8 -8.35 7.66 8.54
N ALA A 9 -7.66 7.74 7.39
CA ALA A 9 -7.40 6.56 6.57
C ALA A 9 -6.48 5.55 7.30
N ALA A 10 -5.40 6.03 7.91
CA ALA A 10 -4.47 5.19 8.66
C ALA A 10 -5.13 4.51 9.87
N GLU A 11 -5.96 5.23 10.61
CA GLU A 11 -6.75 4.69 11.72
C GLU A 11 -7.65 3.55 11.25
N LYS A 12 -8.49 3.79 10.22
CA LYS A 12 -9.39 2.77 9.67
C LYS A 12 -8.65 1.53 9.17
N ILE A 13 -7.52 1.71 8.48
CA ILE A 13 -6.71 0.58 8.00
C ILE A 13 -6.15 -0.21 9.20
N SER A 14 -5.63 0.48 10.23
CA SER A 14 -5.08 -0.14 11.43
C SER A 14 -6.13 -0.95 12.19
N GLU A 15 -7.33 -0.41 12.37
CA GLU A 15 -8.46 -1.12 12.99
C GLU A 15 -8.82 -2.40 12.22
N LEU A 16 -8.92 -2.31 10.89
CA LEU A 16 -9.21 -3.47 10.03
C LEU A 16 -8.11 -4.53 10.13
N VAL A 17 -6.83 -4.13 10.13
CA VAL A 17 -5.69 -5.06 10.27
C VAL A 17 -5.70 -5.72 11.64
N ARG A 18 -5.98 -4.99 12.72
CA ARG A 18 -6.09 -5.56 14.07
C ARG A 18 -7.22 -6.58 14.16
N GLY A 19 -8.38 -6.28 13.57
CA GLY A 19 -9.50 -7.22 13.48
C GLY A 19 -9.17 -8.49 12.72
N VAL A 20 -8.33 -8.40 11.68
CA VAL A 20 -7.80 -9.59 10.98
C VAL A 20 -6.79 -10.32 11.87
N ALA A 21 -5.83 -9.63 12.49
CA ALA A 21 -4.78 -10.22 13.32
C ALA A 21 -5.34 -11.03 14.50
N THR A 22 -6.42 -10.54 15.14
CA THR A 22 -7.14 -11.28 16.20
C THR A 22 -7.84 -12.53 15.70
N ALA A 23 -8.12 -12.62 14.39
CA ALA A 23 -8.73 -13.77 13.73
C ALA A 23 -7.70 -14.68 13.02
N VAL A 24 -6.40 -14.41 13.06
CA VAL A 24 -5.36 -15.20 12.35
C VAL A 24 -5.19 -16.63 12.90
N GLY A 25 -5.77 -16.95 14.05
CA GLY A 25 -5.94 -18.35 14.48
C GLY A 25 -6.94 -19.14 13.63
N GLU A 26 -7.82 -18.46 12.88
CA GLU A 26 -8.89 -19.01 12.05
C GLU A 26 -8.97 -18.25 10.72
N VAL A 27 -7.97 -18.39 9.84
CA VAL A 27 -8.15 -18.00 8.43
C VAL A 27 -9.10 -19.01 7.79
N ASN A 28 -10.40 -18.81 7.99
CA ASN A 28 -11.44 -19.59 7.32
C ASN A 28 -11.50 -19.14 5.85
N SER A 29 -11.13 -20.04 4.95
CA SER A 29 -11.17 -19.84 3.49
C SER A 29 -12.54 -19.41 2.99
N GLU A 30 -13.64 -19.85 3.62
CA GLU A 30 -15.00 -19.46 3.24
C GLU A 30 -15.27 -17.98 3.56
N ALA A 31 -14.84 -17.53 4.75
CA ALA A 31 -14.97 -16.12 5.15
C ALA A 31 -14.11 -15.21 4.26
N ALA A 32 -12.94 -15.67 3.82
CA ALA A 32 -12.12 -14.96 2.85
C ALA A 32 -12.79 -14.84 1.48
N VAL A 33 -13.41 -15.93 1.00
CA VAL A 33 -14.18 -15.95 -0.25
C VAL A 33 -15.41 -15.03 -0.15
N GLU A 34 -16.13 -15.05 0.96
CA GLU A 34 -17.29 -14.16 1.18
C GLU A 34 -16.87 -12.68 1.17
N LYS A 35 -15.81 -12.32 1.91
CA LYS A 35 -15.27 -10.94 1.91
C LYS A 35 -14.83 -10.50 0.52
N MET A 36 -14.17 -11.37 -0.23
CA MET A 36 -13.77 -11.11 -1.62
C MET A 36 -15.01 -10.93 -2.52
N GLY A 37 -16.05 -11.75 -2.33
CA GLY A 37 -17.34 -11.62 -3.02
C GLY A 37 -18.00 -10.26 -2.75
N ARG A 38 -18.05 -9.84 -1.48
CA ARG A 38 -18.55 -8.52 -1.09
C ARG A 38 -17.76 -7.39 -1.76
N LEU A 39 -16.43 -7.43 -1.73
CA LEU A 39 -15.58 -6.42 -2.38
C LEU A 39 -15.82 -6.33 -3.89
N ARG A 40 -16.04 -7.49 -4.55
CA ARG A 40 -16.39 -7.54 -5.97
C ARG A 40 -17.78 -6.96 -6.26
N SER A 41 -18.73 -7.14 -5.35
CA SER A 41 -20.10 -6.63 -5.48
C SER A 41 -20.25 -5.13 -5.23
N VAL A 42 -19.25 -4.47 -4.65
CA VAL A 42 -19.28 -3.00 -4.49
C VAL A 42 -19.34 -2.35 -5.87
N GLY A 43 -20.27 -1.40 -6.05
CA GLY A 43 -20.55 -0.76 -7.32
C GLY A 43 -19.39 0.11 -7.83
N PRO A 44 -19.48 0.55 -9.09
CA PRO A 44 -18.44 1.35 -9.75
C PRO A 44 -18.24 2.74 -9.13
N GLU A 45 -19.21 3.23 -8.34
CA GLU A 45 -19.13 4.48 -7.58
C GLU A 45 -18.06 4.47 -6.50
N VAL A 46 -17.66 3.28 -6.02
CA VAL A 46 -16.60 3.15 -5.03
C VAL A 46 -15.29 2.85 -5.73
N GLN A 47 -14.30 3.71 -5.49
CA GLN A 47 -12.96 3.45 -5.96
C GLN A 47 -12.30 2.35 -5.12
N LYS A 48 -11.88 1.28 -5.79
CA LYS A 48 -11.26 0.10 -5.18
C LYS A 48 -9.79 0.04 -5.59
N PHE A 49 -8.93 -0.23 -4.61
CA PHE A 49 -7.50 -0.46 -4.81
C PHE A 49 -7.08 -1.75 -4.12
N GLY A 50 -6.23 -2.52 -4.78
CA GLY A 50 -5.57 -3.68 -4.20
C GLY A 50 -4.13 -3.34 -3.83
N VAL A 51 -3.61 -3.90 -2.74
CA VAL A 51 -2.18 -3.86 -2.43
C VAL A 51 -1.57 -5.23 -2.72
N ALA A 52 -0.56 -5.27 -3.58
CA ALA A 52 0.19 -6.46 -3.93
C ALA A 52 1.56 -6.45 -3.25
N GLY A 53 1.94 -7.59 -2.68
CA GLY A 53 3.24 -7.74 -2.00
C GLY A 53 3.22 -7.32 -0.53
N SER A 54 4.41 -7.23 0.04
CA SER A 54 4.66 -6.81 1.43
C SER A 54 6.15 -6.48 1.57
N HIS A 55 6.46 -5.45 2.37
CA HIS A 55 7.82 -5.04 2.72
C HIS A 55 8.61 -6.07 3.54
N LYS A 56 8.02 -7.25 3.79
CA LYS A 56 8.63 -8.36 4.55
C LYS A 56 8.91 -9.58 3.67
N LEU A 57 8.64 -9.54 2.37
CA LEU A 57 8.80 -10.71 1.48
C LEU A 57 10.26 -10.92 1.02
N GLY A 58 11.10 -9.89 1.04
CA GLY A 58 12.54 -10.06 0.79
C GLY A 58 12.86 -10.35 -0.68
N PHE A 59 12.12 -9.76 -1.62
CA PHE A 59 12.38 -9.87 -3.05
C PHE A 59 13.83 -9.51 -3.43
N TYR A 60 14.39 -8.46 -2.84
CA TYR A 60 15.76 -8.01 -3.09
C TYR A 60 16.82 -8.90 -2.43
N GLN A 61 16.43 -9.91 -1.65
CA GLN A 61 17.35 -10.91 -1.08
C GLN A 61 17.46 -12.18 -1.92
N ILE A 62 16.62 -12.33 -2.95
CA ILE A 62 16.65 -13.48 -3.85
C ILE A 62 17.94 -13.42 -4.68
N ASP A 63 18.70 -14.52 -4.73
CA ASP A 63 19.90 -14.62 -5.58
C ASP A 63 19.91 -16.00 -6.24
N PHE A 64 19.90 -16.00 -7.58
CA PHE A 64 19.96 -17.21 -8.40
C PHE A 64 21.38 -17.57 -8.84
N GLY A 65 22.41 -16.93 -8.26
CA GLY A 65 23.81 -17.02 -8.70
C GLY A 65 24.21 -15.97 -9.74
N LEU A 66 23.30 -15.03 -10.04
CA LEU A 66 23.51 -13.91 -10.96
C LEU A 66 23.63 -12.57 -10.22
N GLY A 67 23.63 -12.61 -8.89
CA GLY A 67 23.52 -11.43 -8.04
C GLY A 67 22.07 -11.10 -7.69
N LYS A 68 21.91 -10.18 -6.74
CA LYS A 68 20.61 -9.72 -6.24
C LYS A 68 19.90 -8.82 -7.26
N PRO A 69 18.56 -8.78 -7.28
CA PRO A 69 17.79 -7.86 -8.10
C PRO A 69 18.20 -6.41 -7.88
N VAL A 70 18.30 -5.64 -8.96
CA VAL A 70 18.46 -4.18 -8.91
C VAL A 70 17.11 -3.48 -8.77
N LYS A 71 16.05 -4.08 -9.35
CA LYS A 71 14.68 -3.56 -9.29
C LYS A 71 13.66 -4.70 -9.30
N MET A 72 12.58 -4.53 -8.56
CA MET A 72 11.40 -5.39 -8.58
C MET A 72 10.19 -4.59 -9.10
N GLU A 73 9.40 -5.20 -10.00
CA GLU A 73 8.18 -4.62 -10.53
C GLU A 73 7.04 -5.65 -10.52
N THR A 74 5.85 -5.23 -10.08
CA THR A 74 4.62 -6.03 -10.20
C THR A 74 3.92 -5.66 -11.49
N THR A 75 4.01 -6.49 -12.51
CA THR A 75 3.53 -6.14 -13.85
C THR A 75 2.01 -6.19 -14.01
N SER A 76 1.28 -6.84 -13.09
CA SER A 76 -0.18 -7.01 -13.16
C SER A 76 -0.99 -5.84 -12.57
N LEU A 77 -0.32 -4.76 -12.14
CA LEU A 77 -0.99 -3.61 -11.53
C LEU A 77 -1.89 -2.86 -12.52
N ASP A 78 -1.50 -2.84 -13.80
CA ASP A 78 -2.24 -2.25 -14.91
C ASP A 78 -3.68 -2.79 -15.03
N LYS A 79 -3.87 -4.08 -14.77
CA LYS A 79 -5.17 -4.78 -14.88
C LYS A 79 -6.01 -4.71 -13.62
N THR A 80 -5.38 -4.46 -12.48
CA THR A 80 -6.00 -4.65 -11.16
C THR A 80 -6.26 -3.35 -10.41
N ARG A 81 -5.83 -2.20 -10.96
CA ARG A 81 -5.79 -0.92 -10.23
C ARG A 81 -5.10 -1.11 -8.88
N GLY A 82 -3.96 -1.80 -8.93
CA GLY A 82 -3.19 -2.20 -7.77
C GLY A 82 -2.07 -1.23 -7.44
N ILE A 83 -1.61 -1.31 -6.20
CA ILE A 83 -0.39 -0.68 -5.70
C ILE A 83 0.54 -1.82 -5.26
N SER A 84 1.80 -1.82 -5.68
CA SER A 84 2.78 -2.76 -5.13
C SER A 84 3.49 -2.19 -3.91
N VAL A 85 3.85 -3.09 -2.98
CA VAL A 85 4.65 -2.79 -1.81
C VAL A 85 5.75 -3.82 -1.67
N ALA A 86 7.00 -3.37 -1.56
CA ALA A 86 8.18 -4.18 -1.32
C ALA A 86 9.14 -3.48 -0.35
N GLU A 87 10.11 -4.21 0.18
CA GLU A 87 11.23 -3.58 0.89
C GLU A 87 12.09 -2.74 -0.07
N SER A 88 12.78 -1.73 0.46
CA SER A 88 13.72 -0.95 -0.36
C SER A 88 14.95 -1.77 -0.74
N GLY A 89 15.30 -1.78 -2.03
CA GLY A 89 16.48 -2.46 -2.55
C GLY A 89 17.81 -1.83 -2.14
N ASP A 90 17.79 -0.58 -1.65
CA ASP A 90 18.99 0.18 -1.26
C ASP A 90 19.49 -0.11 0.17
N GLY A 91 18.79 -0.96 0.93
CA GLY A 91 19.15 -1.30 2.31
C GLY A 91 18.87 -0.21 3.34
N SER A 92 18.16 0.87 2.99
CA SER A 92 17.78 1.95 3.92
C SER A 92 16.76 1.53 4.99
N GLY A 93 16.16 0.35 4.86
CA GLY A 93 15.01 -0.06 5.68
C GLY A 93 13.71 0.63 5.26
N GLY A 94 13.72 1.40 4.16
CA GLY A 94 12.54 2.00 3.56
C GLY A 94 11.62 0.99 2.86
N ILE A 95 10.57 1.53 2.25
CA ILE A 95 9.56 0.78 1.49
C ILE A 95 9.54 1.32 0.06
N GLU A 96 9.52 0.42 -0.91
CA GLU A 96 9.22 0.74 -2.30
C GLU A 96 7.72 0.60 -2.56
N VAL A 97 7.13 1.63 -3.16
CA VAL A 97 5.72 1.68 -3.56
C VAL A 97 5.65 1.83 -5.08
N GLY A 98 5.04 0.87 -5.77
CA GLY A 98 4.83 0.94 -7.22
C GLY A 98 3.37 1.22 -7.56
N VAL A 99 3.16 2.13 -8.52
CA VAL A 99 1.84 2.51 -9.05
C VAL A 99 1.87 2.55 -10.56
N VAL A 100 0.74 2.24 -11.20
CA VAL A 100 0.57 2.35 -12.65
C VAL A 100 -0.69 3.17 -12.90
N LEU A 101 -0.51 4.36 -13.45
CA LEU A 101 -1.56 5.35 -13.72
C LEU A 101 -1.40 5.88 -15.15
N VAL A 102 -2.47 6.46 -15.71
CA VAL A 102 -2.35 7.20 -16.99
C VAL A 102 -1.58 8.51 -16.76
N GLY A 103 -0.94 9.05 -17.80
CA GLY A 103 0.04 10.14 -17.67
C GLY A 103 -0.42 11.31 -16.78
N HIS A 104 -1.59 11.88 -17.05
CA HIS A 104 -2.11 13.01 -16.27
C HIS A 104 -2.44 12.65 -14.81
N GLU A 105 -2.86 11.41 -14.54
CA GLU A 105 -3.07 10.92 -13.16
C GLU A 105 -1.74 10.74 -12.43
N MET A 106 -0.70 10.28 -13.14
CA MET A 106 0.64 10.12 -12.58
C MET A 106 1.28 11.47 -12.21
N GLU A 107 1.13 12.47 -13.07
CA GLU A 107 1.60 13.85 -12.80
C GLU A 107 0.90 14.44 -11.56
N ALA A 108 -0.41 14.25 -11.45
CA ALA A 108 -1.17 14.67 -10.28
C ALA A 108 -0.73 13.90 -9.02
N PHE A 109 -0.57 12.58 -9.13
CA PHE A 109 -0.12 11.73 -8.02
C PHE A 109 1.25 12.16 -7.51
N GLU A 110 2.23 12.38 -8.39
CA GLU A 110 3.57 12.84 -8.02
C GLU A 110 3.51 14.15 -7.24
N SER A 111 2.75 15.13 -7.75
CA SER A 111 2.58 16.43 -7.09
C SER A 111 2.00 16.27 -5.68
N PHE A 112 0.92 15.51 -5.53
CA PHE A 112 0.30 15.27 -4.23
C PHE A 112 1.20 14.48 -3.28
N PHE A 113 1.88 13.46 -3.77
CA PHE A 113 2.74 12.59 -2.96
C PHE A 113 3.93 13.36 -2.39
N VAL A 114 4.61 14.15 -3.23
CA VAL A 114 5.72 15.00 -2.79
C VAL A 114 5.25 16.07 -1.80
N GLN A 115 4.08 16.67 -2.02
CA GLN A 115 3.53 17.65 -1.10
C GLN A 115 3.19 17.02 0.27
N ALA A 116 2.51 15.88 0.27
CA ALA A 116 2.14 15.19 1.50
C ALA A 116 3.36 14.79 2.34
N LEU A 117 4.46 14.35 1.70
CA LEU A 117 5.71 14.03 2.40
C LEU A 117 6.33 15.26 3.07
N LYS A 118 6.26 16.43 2.42
CA LYS A 118 6.73 17.69 3.02
C LYS A 118 5.88 18.09 4.22
N ASP A 119 4.57 17.92 4.13
CA ASP A 119 3.64 18.26 5.21
C ASP A 119 3.84 17.35 6.44
N VAL A 120 4.12 16.06 6.21
CA VAL A 120 4.43 15.10 7.29
C VAL A 120 5.84 15.31 7.87
N GLY A 121 6.83 15.63 7.03
CA GLY A 121 8.22 15.90 7.46
C GLY A 121 8.43 17.29 8.07
N GLY A 122 7.51 18.23 7.82
CA GLY A 122 7.54 19.62 8.23
C GLY A 122 6.94 19.87 9.61
N GLY A 123 7.38 19.13 10.63
CA GLY A 123 7.27 19.49 12.05
C GLY A 123 5.99 20.17 12.54
N HIS A 124 4.97 19.40 12.89
CA HIS A 124 4.14 19.77 14.03
C HIS A 124 4.97 19.55 15.30
N ARG A 125 5.51 20.63 15.86
CA ARG A 125 5.86 20.64 17.29
C ARG A 125 4.59 20.28 18.04
N CYS A 126 4.55 19.06 18.56
CA CYS A 126 3.59 18.63 19.56
C CYS A 126 3.70 19.59 20.75
N SER A 127 2.85 20.60 20.80
CA SER A 127 2.55 21.29 22.05
C SER A 127 1.67 20.32 22.84
N ARG A 128 2.28 19.64 23.81
CA ARG A 128 1.60 18.90 24.87
C ARG A 128 0.46 19.74 25.45
N LEU A 129 -0.70 19.11 25.60
CA LEU A 129 -1.54 19.32 26.78
C LEU A 129 -1.19 18.21 27.78
#